data_AF-A0A2V6TVV2-F1
#
_entry.id   AF-A0A2V6TVV2-F1
#
_cell.length_a   1.000
_cell.length_b   1.000
_cell.length_c   1.000
_cell.angle_alpha   90.00
_cell.angle_beta   90.00
_cell.angle_gamma   90.00
#
_symmetry.space_group_name_H-M   'P 1'
#
loop_
_entity.id
_entity.type
_entity.pdbx_description
1 polymer ?
#
loop_
_entity_poly.entity_id
_entity_poly.type
_entity_poly.pdbx_seq_one_letter_code
_entity_poly.pdbx_strand_id
1 'polypeptide(L)'
;MVSGQRFYWVLVFALGVGLRLALFSGYGLGDDPNFFRSYFSILHYGTYNPADHYQMRFGLWVPVVGSMRLLGVTEAGFIGAITACSIVNLVLVYMLARQEWDRPWALLAMGLAAVYPLEVLCSTLFAPDVILATYCFTALWLYRKALGAAEGSARRMVWAGAGVLFLFFGFVSKPWVLLVGPLFAVEAVRHGRRGWGCTLVTGGGFALLVAIYLGWQQVRFGDWLHHISVEKPVSIFLPYSREILLDYPRMLFLPNMYGSYFAGYYPHALVLLAAVFIGRARAAGKWAAFFAIMLAGLAALPAHREKGQWVLLVPHIFRYLPLVSIPLCLALAAYVREGFLRHRGVGAAMTVGFVGLSIVQCVALTAPTRDAFGEQRRAIAVLRDFPEEPVSCDDFFSFRFMSFAGSSQGARRVRVVRAEDPVRRQALFAAIKDGIVVTGGSWLPWYGCPRCTANLGAFHVPATWALIREFDGPLTGYRAEPQRLWRVSAAAAEAQALLDERPAPAAKRELLRTLVERRDDTVAAEVGEALLRDAPAAERGELVR
;
A
#
# COMPACT_ATOMS: atom_id res chain seq x y z
N MET A 1 -30.45 -14.66 -24.50
CA MET A 1 -30.13 -14.68 -23.04
C MET A 1 -28.63 -14.69 -22.70
N VAL A 2 -27.71 -15.13 -23.57
CA VAL A 2 -26.26 -15.19 -23.27
C VAL A 2 -25.56 -13.81 -23.29
N SER A 3 -26.05 -12.81 -24.04
CA SER A 3 -25.41 -11.49 -24.12
C SER A 3 -25.59 -10.64 -22.85
N GLY A 4 -26.77 -10.68 -22.22
CA GLY A 4 -27.04 -9.88 -21.00
C GLY A 4 -26.17 -10.26 -19.80
N GLN A 5 -25.92 -11.55 -19.59
CA GLN A 5 -25.08 -12.01 -18.47
C GLN A 5 -23.61 -11.62 -18.64
N ARG A 6 -23.10 -11.65 -19.87
CA ARG A 6 -21.74 -11.18 -20.18
C ARG A 6 -21.63 -9.68 -19.93
N PHE A 7 -22.65 -8.92 -20.34
CA PHE A 7 -22.71 -7.48 -20.09
C PHE A 7 -22.65 -7.15 -18.59
N TYR A 8 -23.46 -7.79 -17.74
CA TYR A 8 -23.41 -7.55 -16.30
C TYR A 8 -22.08 -7.93 -15.66
N TRP A 9 -21.45 -9.01 -16.11
CA TRP A 9 -20.11 -9.39 -15.65
C TRP A 9 -19.10 -8.30 -15.96
N VAL A 10 -19.09 -7.81 -17.21
CA VAL A 10 -18.18 -6.73 -17.64
C VAL A 10 -18.45 -5.45 -16.87
N LEU A 11 -19.72 -5.09 -16.64
CA LEU A 11 -20.08 -3.89 -15.88
C LEU A 11 -19.56 -3.94 -14.44
N VAL A 12 -19.79 -5.06 -13.73
CA VAL A 12 -19.32 -5.25 -12.35
C VAL A 12 -17.79 -5.27 -12.28
N PHE A 13 -17.14 -5.95 -13.24
CA PHE A 13 -15.69 -5.97 -13.34
C PHE A 13 -15.11 -4.57 -13.59
N ALA A 14 -15.68 -3.84 -14.56
CA ALA A 14 -15.26 -2.49 -14.91
C ALA A 14 -15.47 -1.52 -13.74
N LEU A 15 -16.57 -1.65 -12.99
CA LEU A 15 -16.77 -0.89 -11.75
C LEU A 15 -15.66 -1.17 -10.74
N GLY A 16 -15.35 -2.45 -10.48
CA GLY A 16 -14.30 -2.83 -9.53
C GLY A 16 -12.91 -2.35 -9.93
N VAL A 17 -12.56 -2.43 -11.22
CA VAL A 17 -11.30 -1.90 -11.77
C VAL A 17 -11.29 -0.38 -11.70
N GLY A 18 -12.34 0.26 -12.20
CA GLY A 18 -12.47 1.72 -12.25
C GLY A 18 -12.37 2.36 -10.87
N LEU A 19 -12.98 1.76 -9.85
CA LEU A 19 -12.91 2.26 -8.48
C LEU A 19 -11.49 2.21 -7.89
N ARG A 20 -10.74 1.13 -8.16
CA ARG A 20 -9.34 1.00 -7.71
C ARG A 20 -8.44 2.02 -8.41
N LEU A 21 -8.63 2.23 -9.72
CA LEU A 21 -7.85 3.21 -10.47
C LEU A 21 -8.19 4.65 -10.05
N ALA A 22 -9.47 4.96 -9.86
CA ALA A 22 -9.92 6.30 -9.46
C ALA A 22 -9.50 6.67 -8.04
N LEU A 23 -9.41 5.68 -7.13
CA LEU A 23 -9.04 5.87 -5.73
C LEU A 23 -7.56 5.53 -5.45
N PHE A 24 -6.72 5.57 -6.48
CA PHE A 24 -5.29 5.26 -6.36
C PHE A 24 -4.58 6.15 -5.32
N SER A 25 -4.00 5.53 -4.29
CA SER A 25 -3.25 6.23 -3.24
C SER A 25 -1.78 6.35 -3.62
N GLY A 26 -1.10 5.23 -3.89
CA GLY A 26 0.30 5.19 -4.29
C GLY A 26 1.24 4.78 -3.17
N TYR A 27 2.53 5.05 -3.40
CA TYR A 27 3.62 4.80 -2.46
C TYR A 27 3.46 5.71 -1.24
N GLY A 28 3.89 5.28 -0.05
CA GLY A 28 4.03 6.18 1.10
C GLY A 28 3.87 5.51 2.46
N LEU A 29 3.59 4.21 2.48
CA LEU A 29 3.47 3.39 3.66
C LEU A 29 4.86 3.12 4.27
N GLY A 30 4.93 2.87 5.58
CA GLY A 30 6.21 2.94 6.34
C GLY A 30 7.34 2.03 5.83
N ASP A 31 7.01 0.82 5.37
CA ASP A 31 8.00 -0.15 4.85
C ASP A 31 8.28 -0.02 3.35
N ASP A 32 7.47 0.77 2.63
CA ASP A 32 7.59 0.95 1.18
C ASP A 32 9.00 1.37 0.74
N PRO A 33 9.73 2.24 1.46
CA PRO A 33 11.09 2.62 1.09
C PRO A 33 12.06 1.43 1.07
N ASN A 34 11.89 0.51 2.02
CA ASN A 34 12.75 -0.67 2.10
C ASN A 34 12.44 -1.63 0.95
N PHE A 35 11.16 -1.94 0.74
CA PHE A 35 10.72 -2.76 -0.39
C PHE A 35 11.16 -2.18 -1.74
N PHE A 36 10.97 -0.87 -1.93
CA PHE A 36 11.35 -0.19 -3.15
C PHE A 36 12.85 -0.26 -3.39
N ARG A 37 13.68 0.05 -2.40
CA ARG A 37 15.15 -0.04 -2.52
C ARG A 37 15.61 -1.45 -2.87
N SER A 38 15.10 -2.46 -2.17
CA SER A 38 15.45 -3.86 -2.42
C SER A 38 15.06 -4.30 -3.84
N TYR A 39 13.89 -3.90 -4.32
CA TYR A 39 13.36 -4.35 -5.61
C TYR A 39 13.94 -3.56 -6.78
N PHE A 40 14.19 -2.26 -6.57
CA PHE A 40 14.95 -1.44 -7.50
C PHE A 40 16.38 -1.98 -7.66
N SER A 41 17.03 -2.39 -6.57
CA SER A 41 18.36 -3.02 -6.62
C SER A 41 18.34 -4.29 -7.48
N ILE A 42 17.35 -5.18 -7.29
CA ILE A 42 17.20 -6.39 -8.11
C ILE A 42 17.00 -6.03 -9.59
N LEU A 43 16.12 -5.06 -9.88
CA LEU A 43 15.84 -4.62 -11.24
C LEU A 43 17.09 -4.04 -11.92
N HIS A 44 17.89 -3.27 -11.19
CA HIS A 44 19.05 -2.56 -11.74
C HIS A 44 20.28 -3.47 -11.89
N TYR A 45 20.59 -4.31 -10.90
CA TYR A 45 21.80 -5.15 -10.90
C TYR A 45 21.55 -6.58 -11.39
N GLY A 46 20.31 -7.02 -11.54
CA GLY A 46 19.96 -8.38 -11.97
C GLY A 46 20.32 -9.48 -10.96
N THR A 47 20.69 -9.11 -9.73
CA THR A 47 21.08 -10.04 -8.65
C THR A 47 20.29 -9.72 -7.39
N TYR A 48 20.15 -10.72 -6.51
CA TYR A 48 19.52 -10.56 -5.20
C TYR A 48 20.56 -10.74 -4.08
N ASN A 49 20.36 -10.04 -2.96
CA ASN A 49 21.16 -10.16 -1.76
C ASN A 49 20.50 -11.13 -0.77
N PRO A 50 21.09 -12.31 -0.48
CA PRO A 50 20.50 -13.27 0.46
C PRO A 50 20.54 -12.82 1.92
N ALA A 51 21.24 -11.73 2.25
CA ALA A 51 21.21 -11.11 3.57
C ALA A 51 20.10 -10.05 3.72
N ASP A 52 19.41 -9.70 2.63
CA ASP A 52 18.26 -8.79 2.65
C ASP A 52 16.96 -9.62 2.67
N HIS A 53 16.23 -9.56 3.79
CA HIS A 53 15.01 -10.34 3.97
C HIS A 53 13.90 -9.99 2.98
N TYR A 54 13.86 -8.76 2.44
CA TYR A 54 12.89 -8.41 1.39
C TYR A 54 13.22 -9.13 0.07
N GLN A 55 14.50 -9.35 -0.20
CA GLN A 55 14.99 -10.00 -1.44
C GLN A 55 14.93 -11.53 -1.35
N MET A 56 14.89 -12.10 -0.15
CA MET A 56 14.64 -13.53 0.04
C MET A 56 13.18 -13.94 -0.29
N ARG A 57 12.25 -12.98 -0.37
CA ARG A 57 10.83 -13.21 -0.64
C ARG A 57 10.50 -13.17 -2.14
N PHE A 58 11.05 -14.10 -2.91
CA PHE A 58 10.91 -14.07 -4.38
C PHE A 58 9.48 -14.28 -4.89
N GLY A 59 8.61 -14.95 -4.13
CA GLY A 59 7.19 -14.99 -4.48
C GLY A 59 6.50 -13.61 -4.48
N LEU A 60 7.08 -12.65 -3.77
CA LEU A 60 6.61 -11.27 -3.68
C LEU A 60 7.32 -10.34 -4.66
N TRP A 61 8.66 -10.37 -4.70
CA TRP A 61 9.39 -9.40 -5.51
C TRP A 61 9.33 -9.69 -7.00
N VAL A 62 9.20 -10.96 -7.43
CA VAL A 62 9.11 -11.31 -8.86
C VAL A 62 7.97 -10.57 -9.59
N PRO A 63 6.70 -10.63 -9.13
CA PRO A 63 5.63 -9.89 -9.78
C PRO A 63 5.81 -8.37 -9.67
N VAL A 64 6.35 -7.85 -8.56
CA VAL A 64 6.57 -6.41 -8.36
C VAL A 64 7.66 -5.87 -9.30
N VAL A 65 8.81 -6.53 -9.35
CA VAL A 65 9.92 -6.19 -10.26
C VAL A 65 9.47 -6.33 -11.72
N GLY A 66 8.67 -7.35 -12.04
CA GLY A 66 8.04 -7.48 -13.36
C GLY A 66 7.16 -6.28 -13.71
N SER A 67 6.33 -5.82 -12.76
CA SER A 67 5.49 -4.62 -12.92
C SER A 67 6.34 -3.35 -13.08
N MET A 68 7.41 -3.18 -12.30
CA MET A 68 8.35 -2.06 -12.45
C MET A 68 9.09 -2.09 -13.80
N ARG A 69 9.38 -3.28 -14.33
CA ARG A 69 9.99 -3.43 -15.66
C ARG A 69 9.01 -3.07 -16.78
N LEU A 70 7.72 -3.38 -16.63
CA LEU A 70 6.69 -3.12 -17.64
C LEU A 70 6.20 -1.67 -17.64
N LEU A 71 6.00 -1.08 -16.45
CA LEU A 71 5.41 0.26 -16.28
C LEU A 71 6.44 1.34 -15.89
N GLY A 72 7.72 0.95 -15.81
CA GLY A 72 8.82 1.80 -15.37
C GLY A 72 8.95 1.88 -13.84
N VAL A 73 10.08 2.45 -13.40
CA VAL A 73 10.39 2.73 -11.98
C VAL A 73 9.59 3.95 -11.52
N THR A 74 8.29 3.72 -11.33
CA THR A 74 7.29 4.72 -10.94
C THR A 74 6.43 4.15 -9.81
N GLU A 75 5.61 4.99 -9.15
CA GLU A 75 4.63 4.51 -8.16
C GLU A 75 3.67 3.48 -8.77
N ALA A 76 3.25 3.70 -10.03
CA ALA A 76 2.39 2.78 -10.75
C ALA A 76 3.09 1.45 -11.03
N GLY A 77 4.37 1.46 -11.41
CA GLY A 77 5.15 0.24 -11.59
C GLY A 77 5.38 -0.53 -10.29
N PHE A 78 5.62 0.16 -9.19
CA PHE A 78 5.84 -0.46 -7.88
C PHE A 78 4.56 -1.11 -7.30
N ILE A 79 3.40 -0.47 -7.47
CA ILE A 79 2.11 -0.95 -6.92
C ILE A 79 1.33 -1.80 -7.92
N GLY A 80 1.66 -1.72 -9.21
CA GLY A 80 0.90 -2.34 -10.30
C GLY A 80 0.63 -3.84 -10.12
N ALA A 81 1.59 -4.59 -9.58
CA ALA A 81 1.40 -6.01 -9.26
C ALA A 81 0.32 -6.24 -8.19
N ILE A 82 0.25 -5.39 -7.17
CA ILE A 82 -0.75 -5.48 -6.10
C ILE A 82 -2.14 -5.12 -6.64
N THR A 83 -2.23 -4.06 -7.44
CA THR A 83 -3.47 -3.69 -8.14
C THR A 83 -3.95 -4.83 -9.03
N ALA A 84 -3.05 -5.43 -9.83
CA ALA A 84 -3.36 -6.56 -10.69
C ALA A 84 -3.87 -7.78 -9.91
N CYS A 85 -3.22 -8.12 -8.79
CA CYS A 85 -3.67 -9.18 -7.89
C CYS A 85 -5.06 -8.90 -7.30
N SER A 86 -5.37 -7.66 -6.89
CA SER A 86 -6.74 -7.33 -6.44
C SER A 86 -7.78 -7.43 -7.56
N ILE A 87 -7.42 -7.09 -8.80
CA ILE A 87 -8.31 -7.29 -9.96
C ILE A 87 -8.54 -8.79 -10.21
N VAL A 88 -7.49 -9.62 -10.10
CA VAL A 88 -7.62 -11.08 -10.15
C VAL A 88 -8.51 -11.59 -9.01
N ASN A 89 -8.41 -11.03 -7.81
CA ASN A 89 -9.28 -11.39 -6.68
C ASN A 89 -10.77 -11.18 -6.97
N LEU A 90 -11.16 -10.17 -7.77
CA LEU A 90 -12.56 -10.03 -8.21
C LEU A 90 -13.02 -11.25 -9.02
N VAL A 91 -12.16 -11.71 -9.93
CA VAL A 91 -12.43 -12.90 -10.74
C VAL A 91 -12.44 -14.15 -9.86
N LEU A 92 -11.52 -14.28 -8.90
CA LEU A 92 -11.48 -15.41 -7.97
C LEU A 92 -12.73 -15.48 -7.10
N VAL A 93 -13.23 -14.35 -6.59
CA VAL A 93 -14.51 -14.30 -5.85
C VAL A 93 -15.65 -14.83 -6.71
N TYR A 94 -15.76 -14.35 -7.96
CA TYR A 94 -16.75 -14.85 -8.91
C TYR A 94 -16.58 -16.37 -9.15
N MET A 95 -15.36 -16.84 -9.39
CA MET A 95 -15.07 -18.23 -9.73
C MET A 95 -15.30 -19.19 -8.56
N LEU A 96 -14.95 -18.80 -7.33
CA LEU A 96 -15.26 -19.54 -6.10
C LEU A 96 -16.76 -19.59 -5.86
N ALA A 97 -17.48 -18.47 -6.03
CA ALA A 97 -18.93 -18.43 -5.94
C ALA A 97 -19.58 -19.33 -7.01
N ARG A 98 -19.06 -19.36 -8.25
CA ARG A 98 -19.56 -20.21 -9.34
C ARG A 98 -19.42 -21.71 -9.09
N GLN A 99 -18.55 -22.13 -8.18
CA GLN A 99 -18.45 -23.54 -7.77
C GLN A 99 -19.60 -23.95 -6.84
N GLU A 100 -20.36 -23.01 -6.26
CA GLU A 100 -21.44 -23.30 -5.32
C GLU A 100 -22.80 -22.75 -5.76
N TRP A 101 -22.82 -21.63 -6.48
CA TRP A 101 -24.04 -20.88 -6.81
C TRP A 101 -24.14 -20.56 -8.29
N ASP A 102 -25.37 -20.33 -8.75
CA ASP A 102 -25.67 -19.85 -10.10
C ASP A 102 -25.04 -18.48 -10.39
N ARG A 103 -24.94 -18.17 -11.69
CA ARG A 103 -24.29 -16.93 -12.18
C ARG A 103 -24.78 -15.65 -11.51
N PRO A 104 -26.10 -15.41 -11.28
CA PRO A 104 -26.54 -14.17 -10.64
C PRO A 104 -25.96 -13.97 -9.24
N TRP A 105 -25.83 -15.06 -8.46
CA TRP A 105 -25.29 -15.02 -7.11
C TRP A 105 -23.77 -14.88 -7.08
N ALA A 106 -23.09 -15.45 -8.09
CA ALA A 106 -21.67 -15.22 -8.27
C ALA A 106 -21.37 -13.77 -8.68
N LEU A 107 -22.22 -13.16 -9.52
CA LEU A 107 -22.13 -11.74 -9.85
C LEU A 107 -22.39 -10.86 -8.62
N LEU A 108 -23.34 -11.22 -7.76
CA LEU A 108 -23.56 -10.54 -6.48
C LEU A 108 -22.30 -10.57 -5.61
N ALA A 109 -21.66 -11.72 -5.45
CA ALA A 109 -20.43 -11.84 -4.66
C ALA A 109 -19.30 -10.99 -5.23
N MET A 110 -19.12 -11.02 -6.56
CA MET A 110 -18.15 -10.19 -7.25
C MET A 110 -18.46 -8.69 -7.10
N GLY A 111 -19.73 -8.31 -7.17
CA GLY A 111 -20.19 -6.93 -6.98
C GLY A 111 -19.91 -6.42 -5.58
N LEU A 112 -20.14 -7.23 -4.56
CA LEU A 112 -19.76 -6.91 -3.18
C LEU A 112 -18.23 -6.79 -3.03
N ALA A 113 -17.44 -7.66 -3.65
CA ALA A 113 -15.98 -7.53 -3.62
C ALA A 113 -15.46 -6.32 -4.43
N ALA A 114 -16.16 -5.92 -5.49
CA ALA A 114 -15.81 -4.79 -6.35
C ALA A 114 -15.79 -3.47 -5.57
N VAL A 115 -16.74 -3.30 -4.65
CA VAL A 115 -16.93 -2.09 -3.83
C VAL A 115 -16.55 -2.28 -2.36
N TYR A 116 -15.81 -3.34 -2.02
CA TYR A 116 -15.41 -3.59 -0.63
C TYR A 116 -14.27 -2.62 -0.20
N PRO A 117 -14.49 -1.75 0.82
CA PRO A 117 -13.56 -0.64 1.12
C PRO A 117 -12.13 -1.05 1.40
N LEU A 118 -11.92 -2.09 2.21
CA LEU A 118 -10.58 -2.56 2.56
C LEU A 118 -9.80 -3.04 1.33
N GLU A 119 -10.43 -3.83 0.46
CA GLU A 119 -9.78 -4.33 -0.76
C GLU A 119 -9.44 -3.18 -1.70
N VAL A 120 -10.33 -2.20 -1.84
CA VAL A 120 -10.05 -1.00 -2.64
C VAL A 120 -8.86 -0.25 -2.04
N LEU A 121 -8.85 0.05 -0.75
CA LEU A 121 -7.71 0.70 -0.08
C LEU A 121 -6.40 -0.08 -0.31
N CYS A 122 -6.35 -1.35 0.08
CA CYS A 122 -5.15 -2.17 0.00
C CYS A 122 -4.66 -2.38 -1.43
N SER A 123 -5.56 -2.42 -2.42
CA SER A 123 -5.18 -2.55 -3.83
C SER A 123 -4.52 -1.31 -4.42
N THR A 124 -4.64 -0.16 -3.76
CA THR A 124 -4.11 1.13 -4.21
C THR A 124 -2.85 1.56 -3.48
N LEU A 125 -2.34 0.67 -2.64
CA LEU A 125 -1.23 0.86 -1.72
C LEU A 125 -0.24 -0.29 -1.92
N PHE A 126 0.98 -0.15 -1.38
CA PHE A 126 1.88 -1.29 -1.28
C PHE A 126 1.48 -2.21 -0.10
N ALA A 127 0.38 -2.95 -0.28
CA ALA A 127 -0.10 -4.01 0.60
C ALA A 127 0.24 -5.40 0.01
N PRO A 128 1.43 -5.97 0.31
CA PRO A 128 1.88 -7.22 -0.30
C PRO A 128 0.98 -8.43 0.03
N ASP A 129 0.21 -8.35 1.10
CA ASP A 129 -0.73 -9.39 1.53
C ASP A 129 -1.91 -9.58 0.57
N VAL A 130 -2.18 -8.64 -0.34
CA VAL A 130 -3.13 -8.83 -1.45
C VAL A 130 -2.61 -9.89 -2.42
N ILE A 131 -1.30 -9.92 -2.69
CA ILE A 131 -0.65 -10.95 -3.52
C ILE A 131 -0.73 -12.30 -2.80
N LEU A 132 -0.43 -12.32 -1.50
CA LEU A 132 -0.56 -13.53 -0.68
C LEU A 132 -2.00 -14.08 -0.69
N ALA A 133 -3.01 -13.22 -0.52
CA ALA A 133 -4.41 -13.60 -0.61
C ALA A 133 -4.73 -14.19 -1.99
N THR A 134 -4.24 -13.57 -3.07
CA THR A 134 -4.41 -14.08 -4.44
C THR A 134 -3.85 -15.49 -4.58
N TYR A 135 -2.64 -15.74 -4.08
CA TYR A 135 -2.05 -17.08 -4.08
C TYR A 135 -2.86 -18.09 -3.27
N CYS A 136 -3.25 -17.74 -2.04
CA CYS A 136 -4.05 -18.61 -1.15
C CYS A 136 -5.39 -19.01 -1.80
N PHE A 137 -6.13 -18.03 -2.32
CA PHE A 137 -7.48 -18.27 -2.84
C PHE A 137 -7.48 -18.82 -4.27
N THR A 138 -6.43 -18.57 -5.06
CA THR A 138 -6.21 -19.30 -6.32
C THR A 138 -5.95 -20.77 -6.05
N ALA A 139 -5.07 -21.08 -5.09
CA ALA A 139 -4.82 -22.46 -4.68
C ALA A 139 -6.10 -23.15 -4.17
N LEU A 140 -6.90 -22.47 -3.34
CA LEU A 140 -8.16 -23.01 -2.84
C LEU A 140 -9.17 -23.24 -3.97
N TRP A 141 -9.28 -22.30 -4.92
CA TRP A 141 -10.15 -22.44 -6.09
C TRP A 141 -9.76 -23.64 -6.95
N LEU A 142 -8.47 -23.78 -7.26
CA LEU A 142 -7.91 -24.89 -8.05
C LEU A 142 -8.09 -26.23 -7.33
N TYR A 143 -7.85 -26.29 -6.03
CA TYR A 143 -8.06 -27.48 -5.22
C TYR A 143 -9.53 -27.90 -5.25
N ARG A 144 -10.46 -26.96 -5.03
CA ARG A 144 -11.90 -27.25 -5.12
C ARG A 144 -12.33 -27.65 -6.52
N LYS A 145 -11.69 -27.10 -7.56
CA LYS A 145 -11.91 -27.51 -8.96
C LYS A 145 -11.46 -28.96 -9.17
N ALA A 146 -10.32 -29.36 -8.61
CA ALA A 146 -9.82 -30.73 -8.63
C ALA A 146 -10.75 -31.72 -7.91
N LEU A 147 -11.40 -31.30 -6.82
CA LEU A 147 -12.39 -32.11 -6.10
C LEU A 147 -13.71 -32.31 -6.86
N GLY A 148 -13.95 -31.54 -7.94
CA GLY A 148 -15.20 -31.55 -8.70
C GLY A 148 -15.48 -32.87 -9.44
N ALA A 149 -16.72 -33.36 -9.32
CA ALA A 149 -17.17 -34.62 -9.92
C ALA A 149 -17.06 -34.65 -11.46
N ALA A 150 -17.19 -33.49 -12.11
CA ALA A 150 -17.23 -33.35 -13.57
C ALA A 150 -15.85 -33.45 -14.28
N GLU A 151 -14.75 -33.45 -13.53
CA GLU A 151 -13.40 -33.50 -14.11
C GLU A 151 -12.88 -34.94 -14.22
N GLY A 152 -12.23 -35.26 -15.34
CA GLY A 152 -11.50 -36.53 -15.51
C GLY A 152 -10.27 -36.63 -14.60
N SER A 153 -9.83 -37.85 -14.28
CA SER A 153 -8.76 -38.12 -13.29
C SER A 153 -7.47 -37.33 -13.55
N ALA A 154 -6.98 -37.29 -14.78
CA ALA A 154 -5.77 -36.55 -15.15
C ALA A 154 -5.92 -35.03 -14.94
N ARG A 155 -7.06 -34.45 -15.37
CA ARG A 155 -7.32 -33.01 -15.20
C ARG A 155 -7.40 -32.62 -13.73
N ARG A 156 -7.97 -33.47 -12.88
CA ARG A 156 -7.99 -33.24 -11.43
C ARG A 156 -6.59 -33.12 -10.85
N MET A 157 -5.68 -34.01 -11.23
CA MET A 157 -4.30 -33.96 -10.76
C MET A 157 -3.56 -32.71 -11.26
N VAL A 158 -3.82 -32.27 -12.50
CA VAL A 158 -3.28 -31.01 -13.03
C VAL A 158 -3.78 -29.81 -12.21
N TRP A 159 -5.08 -29.75 -11.89
CA TRP A 159 -5.62 -28.67 -11.06
C TRP A 159 -5.04 -28.69 -9.64
N ALA A 160 -4.93 -29.86 -9.02
CA ALA A 160 -4.30 -30.02 -7.70
C ALA A 160 -2.82 -29.58 -7.72
N GLY A 161 -2.05 -30.05 -8.71
CA GLY A 161 -0.65 -29.69 -8.90
C GLY A 161 -0.44 -28.20 -9.20
N ALA A 162 -1.33 -27.57 -9.97
CA ALA A 162 -1.30 -26.11 -10.15
C ALA A 162 -1.53 -25.38 -8.82
N GLY A 163 -2.44 -25.88 -7.98
CA GLY A 163 -2.67 -25.35 -6.62
C GLY A 163 -1.43 -25.40 -5.73
N VAL A 164 -0.61 -26.46 -5.84
CA VAL A 164 0.67 -26.61 -5.13
C VAL A 164 1.62 -25.44 -5.41
N LEU A 165 1.73 -25.03 -6.67
CA LEU A 165 2.61 -23.93 -7.07
C LEU A 165 2.20 -22.61 -6.41
N PHE A 166 0.90 -22.31 -6.37
CA PHE A 166 0.39 -21.11 -5.71
C PHE A 166 0.60 -21.14 -4.19
N LEU A 167 0.41 -22.29 -3.52
CA LEU A 167 0.74 -22.41 -2.10
C LEU A 167 2.23 -22.19 -1.85
N PHE A 168 3.09 -22.73 -2.71
CA PHE A 168 4.53 -22.56 -2.61
C PHE A 168 4.95 -21.10 -2.83
N PHE A 169 4.45 -20.42 -3.87
CA PHE A 169 4.67 -18.99 -4.07
C PHE A 169 4.14 -18.15 -2.92
N GLY A 170 3.00 -18.53 -2.32
CA GLY A 170 2.51 -17.98 -1.07
C GLY A 170 3.54 -18.11 0.06
N PHE A 171 4.04 -19.33 0.28
CA PHE A 171 5.00 -19.63 1.35
C PHE A 171 6.29 -18.82 1.23
N VAL A 172 6.90 -18.80 0.04
CA VAL A 172 8.14 -18.04 -0.19
C VAL A 172 7.91 -16.53 -0.25
N SER A 173 6.66 -16.06 -0.33
CA SER A 173 6.32 -14.65 -0.13
C SER A 173 6.25 -14.34 1.36
N LYS A 174 5.42 -15.11 2.09
CA LYS A 174 5.25 -15.06 3.54
C LYS A 174 4.79 -16.44 4.05
N PRO A 175 5.39 -16.98 5.13
CA PRO A 175 4.94 -18.24 5.74
C PRO A 175 3.47 -18.23 6.21
N TRP A 176 2.82 -17.06 6.33
CA TRP A 176 1.41 -16.92 6.68
C TRP A 176 0.44 -17.59 5.71
N VAL A 177 0.88 -18.05 4.53
CA VAL A 177 0.09 -18.91 3.65
C VAL A 177 -0.52 -20.10 4.42
N LEU A 178 0.17 -20.60 5.45
CA LEU A 178 -0.27 -21.73 6.28
C LEU A 178 -1.62 -21.48 6.97
N LEU A 179 -2.01 -20.21 7.17
CA LEU A 179 -3.32 -19.85 7.72
C LEU A 179 -4.50 -20.35 6.87
N VAL A 180 -4.30 -20.61 5.57
CA VAL A 180 -5.34 -21.18 4.70
C VAL A 180 -5.53 -22.69 4.91
N GLY A 181 -4.57 -23.37 5.55
CA GLY A 181 -4.57 -24.84 5.73
C GLY A 181 -5.87 -25.43 6.29
N PRO A 182 -6.47 -24.84 7.35
CA PRO A 182 -7.76 -25.29 7.87
C PRO A 182 -8.89 -25.32 6.82
N LEU A 183 -8.91 -24.39 5.86
CA LEU A 183 -9.94 -24.35 4.81
C LEU A 183 -9.80 -25.56 3.88
N PHE A 184 -8.56 -25.93 3.52
CA PHE A 184 -8.27 -27.14 2.75
C PHE A 184 -8.66 -28.40 3.53
N ALA A 185 -8.39 -28.43 4.84
CA ALA A 185 -8.78 -29.56 5.69
C ALA A 185 -10.31 -29.75 5.72
N VAL A 186 -11.08 -28.66 5.87
CA VAL A 186 -12.55 -28.72 5.84
C VAL A 186 -13.06 -29.25 4.48
N GLU A 187 -12.49 -28.78 3.36
CA GLU A 187 -12.88 -29.27 2.03
C GLU A 187 -12.49 -30.74 1.81
N ALA A 188 -11.31 -31.15 2.30
CA ALA A 188 -10.83 -32.53 2.23
C ALA A 188 -11.76 -33.49 2.97
N VAL A 189 -12.13 -33.15 4.22
CA VAL A 189 -13.05 -33.94 5.03
C VAL A 189 -14.41 -34.06 4.35
N ARG A 190 -14.94 -32.94 3.80
CA ARG A 190 -16.24 -32.91 3.14
C ARG A 190 -16.31 -33.82 1.90
N HIS A 191 -15.23 -33.98 1.16
CA HIS A 191 -15.18 -34.82 -0.04
C HIS A 191 -14.69 -36.26 0.23
N GLY A 192 -14.22 -36.52 1.46
CA GLY A 192 -13.84 -37.84 1.96
C GLY A 192 -12.88 -38.59 1.02
N ARG A 193 -13.08 -39.90 0.90
CA ARG A 193 -12.23 -40.79 0.07
C ARG A 193 -12.13 -40.36 -1.39
N ARG A 194 -13.16 -39.71 -1.94
CA ARG A 194 -13.17 -39.25 -3.35
C ARG A 194 -12.17 -38.13 -3.61
N GLY A 195 -11.90 -37.31 -2.59
CA GLY A 195 -10.96 -36.19 -2.68
C GLY A 195 -9.51 -36.55 -2.36
N TRP A 196 -9.25 -37.75 -1.84
CA TRP A 196 -8.00 -38.03 -1.13
C TRP A 196 -6.76 -37.94 -2.01
N GLY A 197 -6.83 -38.42 -3.25
CA GLY A 197 -5.73 -38.27 -4.21
C GLY A 197 -5.39 -36.79 -4.49
N CYS A 198 -6.41 -35.93 -4.64
CA CYS A 198 -6.19 -34.49 -4.84
C CYS A 198 -5.60 -33.84 -3.58
N THR A 199 -6.05 -34.25 -2.40
CA THR A 199 -5.51 -33.78 -1.11
C THR A 199 -4.06 -34.20 -0.93
N LEU A 200 -3.71 -35.45 -1.26
CA LEU A 200 -2.33 -35.95 -1.21
C LEU A 200 -1.42 -35.22 -2.19
N VAL A 201 -1.87 -34.98 -3.42
CA VAL A 201 -1.12 -34.19 -4.40
C VAL A 201 -0.93 -32.76 -3.91
N THR A 202 -1.99 -32.13 -3.41
CA THR A 202 -1.93 -30.72 -2.99
C THR A 202 -1.10 -30.55 -1.72
N GLY A 203 -1.41 -31.29 -0.66
CA GLY A 203 -0.71 -31.19 0.62
C GLY A 203 0.70 -31.80 0.58
N GLY A 204 0.84 -32.99 0.00
CA GLY A 204 2.14 -33.66 -0.15
C GLY A 204 3.05 -32.94 -1.13
N GLY A 205 2.52 -32.45 -2.25
CA GLY A 205 3.29 -31.64 -3.21
C GLY A 205 3.75 -30.31 -2.60
N PHE A 206 2.89 -29.63 -1.83
CA PHE A 206 3.28 -28.42 -1.13
C PHE A 206 4.36 -28.68 -0.08
N ALA A 207 4.19 -29.71 0.76
CA ALA A 207 5.20 -30.10 1.74
C ALA A 207 6.54 -30.46 1.08
N LEU A 208 6.52 -31.15 -0.06
CA LEU A 208 7.71 -31.50 -0.83
C LEU A 208 8.43 -30.24 -1.35
N LEU A 209 7.72 -29.29 -1.96
CA LEU A 209 8.34 -28.05 -2.45
C LEU A 209 8.92 -27.21 -1.30
N VAL A 210 8.22 -27.13 -0.17
CA VAL A 210 8.75 -26.47 1.03
C VAL A 210 10.01 -27.19 1.50
N ALA A 211 10.00 -28.51 1.63
CA ALA A 211 11.17 -29.29 2.04
C ALA A 211 12.37 -29.09 1.09
N ILE A 212 12.14 -29.06 -0.22
CA ILE A 212 13.17 -28.75 -1.23
C ILE A 212 13.74 -27.34 -1.01
N TYR A 213 12.89 -26.35 -0.75
CA TYR A 213 13.33 -24.98 -0.51
C TYR A 213 14.12 -24.82 0.80
N LEU A 214 13.70 -25.48 1.89
CA LEU A 214 14.44 -25.49 3.15
C LEU A 214 15.76 -26.26 3.00
N GLY A 215 15.77 -27.38 2.26
CA GLY A 215 16.98 -28.14 1.93
C GLY A 215 17.97 -27.33 1.10
N TRP A 216 17.48 -26.57 0.12
CA TRP A 216 18.29 -25.62 -0.63
C TRP A 216 18.92 -24.56 0.28
N GLN A 217 18.17 -24.01 1.24
CA GLN A 217 18.71 -23.05 2.21
C GLN A 217 19.80 -23.67 3.09
N GLN A 218 19.59 -24.89 3.59
CA GLN A 218 20.60 -25.61 4.36
C GLN A 218 21.88 -25.83 3.55
N VAL A 219 21.76 -26.29 2.30
CA VAL A 219 22.93 -26.52 1.43
C VAL A 219 23.65 -25.22 1.11
N ARG A 220 22.92 -24.12 0.89
CA ARG A 220 23.50 -22.85 0.43
C ARG A 220 24.05 -21.98 1.56
N PHE A 221 23.38 -21.95 2.71
CA PHE A 221 23.63 -21.02 3.81
C PHE A 221 23.99 -21.71 5.13
N GLY A 222 23.86 -23.04 5.22
CA GLY A 222 24.05 -23.78 6.47
C GLY A 222 22.91 -23.63 7.48
N ASP A 223 21.78 -23.04 7.07
CA ASP A 223 20.60 -22.80 7.90
C ASP A 223 19.31 -23.20 7.16
N TRP A 224 18.57 -24.17 7.70
CA TRP A 224 17.27 -24.62 7.19
C TRP A 224 16.23 -23.51 7.12
N LEU A 225 16.30 -22.52 8.01
CA LEU A 225 15.35 -21.43 8.15
C LEU A 225 16.00 -20.08 7.86
N HIS A 226 17.02 -20.02 7.00
CA HIS A 226 17.76 -18.80 6.65
C HIS A 226 16.86 -17.60 6.35
N HIS A 227 15.78 -17.80 5.59
CA HIS A 227 14.78 -16.77 5.28
C HIS A 227 14.09 -16.16 6.51
N ILE A 228 13.86 -16.95 7.57
CA ILE A 228 13.35 -16.47 8.87
C ILE A 228 14.47 -15.81 9.67
N SER A 229 15.67 -16.39 9.64
CA SER A 229 16.84 -15.86 10.36
C SER A 229 17.22 -14.45 9.91
N VAL A 230 17.14 -14.15 8.60
CA VAL A 230 17.37 -12.79 8.08
C VAL A 230 16.22 -11.83 8.36
N GLU A 231 15.00 -12.34 8.55
CA GLU A 231 13.80 -11.54 8.84
C GLU A 231 13.66 -11.22 10.34
N LYS A 232 14.13 -12.10 11.22
CA LYS A 232 13.99 -11.97 12.68
C LYS A 232 14.44 -10.60 13.23
N PRO A 233 15.57 -10.00 12.80
CA PRO A 233 16.06 -8.73 13.36
C PRO A 233 15.15 -7.52 13.10
N VAL A 234 14.30 -7.59 12.07
CA VAL A 234 13.41 -6.50 11.65
C VAL A 234 11.94 -6.81 11.93
N SER A 235 11.66 -7.98 12.49
CA SER A 235 10.30 -8.44 12.81
C SER A 235 9.74 -7.69 14.01
N ILE A 236 8.52 -7.21 13.89
CA ILE A 236 7.78 -6.61 15.01
C ILE A 236 7.01 -7.72 15.71
N PHE A 237 7.51 -8.15 16.87
CA PHE A 237 6.82 -9.10 17.73
C PHE A 237 5.93 -8.37 18.73
N LEU A 238 4.62 -8.63 18.66
CA LEU A 238 3.65 -8.04 19.58
C LEU A 238 3.37 -9.00 20.74
N PRO A 239 3.24 -8.50 21.98
CA PRO A 239 2.92 -9.35 23.12
C PRO A 239 1.57 -10.03 22.91
N TYR A 240 1.47 -11.29 23.30
CA TYR A 240 0.21 -12.03 23.27
C TYR A 240 -0.72 -11.52 24.39
N SER A 241 -1.48 -10.46 24.10
CA SER A 241 -2.37 -9.80 25.05
C SER A 241 -3.79 -9.69 24.51
N ARG A 242 -4.77 -9.54 25.41
CA ARG A 242 -6.17 -9.33 25.03
C ARG A 242 -6.34 -8.14 24.09
N GLU A 243 -5.56 -7.08 24.29
CA GLU A 243 -5.64 -5.88 23.47
C GLU A 243 -5.25 -6.19 22.03
N ILE A 244 -4.11 -6.86 21.83
CA ILE A 244 -3.61 -7.22 20.51
C ILE A 244 -4.55 -8.22 19.83
N LEU A 245 -5.02 -9.26 20.52
CA LEU A 245 -5.97 -10.24 19.97
C LEU A 245 -7.28 -9.59 19.47
N LEU A 246 -7.68 -8.46 20.05
CA LEU A 246 -8.88 -7.72 19.66
C LEU A 246 -8.63 -6.69 18.55
N ASP A 247 -7.40 -6.45 18.12
CA ASP A 247 -7.10 -5.41 17.13
C ASP A 247 -7.79 -5.66 15.79
N TYR A 248 -7.71 -6.86 15.22
CA TYR A 248 -8.39 -7.15 13.95
C TYR A 248 -9.92 -7.08 14.07
N PRO A 249 -10.57 -7.69 15.09
CA PRO A 249 -11.98 -7.44 15.36
C PRO A 249 -12.30 -5.95 15.47
N ARG A 250 -11.50 -5.16 16.19
CA ARG A 250 -11.70 -3.71 16.31
C ARG A 250 -11.55 -3.01 14.96
N MET A 251 -10.55 -3.34 14.14
CA MET A 251 -10.39 -2.76 12.80
C MET A 251 -11.55 -3.09 11.87
N LEU A 252 -12.18 -4.26 12.03
CA LEU A 252 -13.34 -4.67 11.24
C LEU A 252 -14.64 -3.99 11.70
N PHE A 253 -14.86 -3.87 13.01
CA PHE A 253 -16.14 -3.46 13.59
C PHE A 253 -16.18 -2.02 14.11
N LEU A 254 -15.05 -1.37 14.35
CA LEU A 254 -14.99 -0.02 14.91
C LEU A 254 -14.50 0.99 13.86
N PRO A 255 -14.95 2.26 13.96
CA PRO A 255 -14.39 3.32 13.15
C PRO A 255 -12.91 3.53 13.54
N ASN A 256 -12.10 3.84 12.54
CA ASN A 256 -10.71 4.25 12.73
C ASN A 256 -10.64 5.71 13.24
N MET A 257 -9.43 6.20 13.46
CA MET A 257 -9.16 7.55 13.97
C MET A 257 -9.71 8.69 13.08
N TYR A 258 -10.10 8.43 11.84
CA TYR A 258 -10.72 9.40 10.94
C TYR A 258 -12.23 9.14 10.73
N GLY A 259 -12.85 8.31 11.58
CA GLY A 259 -14.29 8.04 11.55
C GLY A 259 -14.75 7.07 10.45
N SER A 260 -13.84 6.52 9.65
CA SER A 260 -14.17 5.55 8.60
C SER A 260 -14.00 4.10 9.08
N TYR A 261 -14.67 3.14 8.43
CA TYR A 261 -14.53 1.72 8.76
C TYR A 261 -13.65 1.03 7.71
N PHE A 262 -12.61 0.31 8.12
CA PHE A 262 -11.72 -0.38 7.18
C PHE A 262 -12.50 -1.37 6.31
N ALA A 263 -13.39 -2.18 6.90
CA ALA A 263 -14.22 -3.14 6.19
C ALA A 263 -15.62 -2.59 5.80
N GLY A 264 -15.84 -1.27 5.92
CA GLY A 264 -17.19 -0.70 5.80
C GLY A 264 -18.21 -1.37 6.74
N TYR A 265 -19.46 -1.45 6.31
CA TYR A 265 -20.51 -2.15 7.06
C TYR A 265 -20.59 -3.66 6.76
N TYR A 266 -19.61 -4.26 6.08
CA TYR A 266 -19.64 -5.68 5.70
C TYR A 266 -19.74 -6.63 6.89
N PRO A 267 -18.88 -6.53 7.93
CA PRO A 267 -18.96 -7.44 9.07
C PRO A 267 -20.24 -7.22 9.89
N HIS A 268 -20.71 -5.97 9.99
CA HIS A 268 -21.99 -5.63 10.63
C HIS A 268 -23.19 -6.26 9.91
N ALA A 269 -23.24 -6.10 8.58
CA ALA A 269 -24.28 -6.68 7.74
C ALA A 269 -24.24 -8.21 7.77
N LEU A 270 -23.05 -8.82 7.76
CA LEU A 270 -22.89 -10.25 7.90
C LEU A 270 -23.47 -10.76 9.22
N VAL A 271 -23.13 -10.14 10.36
CA VAL A 271 -23.63 -10.53 11.68
C VAL A 271 -25.15 -10.37 11.75
N LEU A 272 -25.69 -9.23 11.29
CA LEU A 272 -27.12 -8.97 11.28
C LEU A 272 -27.87 -10.01 10.44
N LEU A 273 -27.41 -10.26 9.20
CA LEU A 273 -28.06 -11.22 8.32
C LEU A 273 -27.90 -12.65 8.82
N ALA A 274 -26.77 -13.01 9.43
CA ALA A 274 -26.59 -14.32 10.05
C ALA A 274 -27.56 -14.54 11.21
N ALA A 275 -27.86 -13.50 12.00
CA ALA A 275 -28.87 -13.57 13.05
C ALA A 275 -30.29 -13.70 12.48
N VAL A 276 -30.64 -12.88 11.48
CA VAL A 276 -31.97 -12.91 10.81
C VAL A 276 -32.20 -14.27 10.12
N PHE A 277 -31.17 -14.84 9.51
CA PHE A 277 -31.23 -16.10 8.78
C PHE A 277 -30.57 -17.26 9.55
N ILE A 278 -30.62 -17.25 10.88
CA ILE A 278 -29.98 -18.29 11.71
C ILE A 278 -30.47 -19.71 11.37
N GLY A 279 -31.75 -19.85 11.03
CA GLY A 279 -32.33 -21.12 10.55
C GLY A 279 -31.78 -21.62 9.20
N ARG A 280 -31.05 -20.76 8.46
CA ARG A 280 -30.38 -21.06 7.20
C ARG A 280 -28.85 -21.10 7.33
N ALA A 281 -28.32 -21.13 8.56
CA ALA A 281 -26.87 -21.15 8.80
C ALA A 281 -26.15 -22.30 8.10
N ARG A 282 -26.78 -23.47 7.89
CA ARG A 282 -26.16 -24.55 7.10
C ARG A 282 -26.06 -24.24 5.60
N ALA A 283 -26.98 -23.46 5.04
CA ALA A 283 -27.02 -23.12 3.63
C ALA A 283 -26.06 -21.97 3.27
N ALA A 284 -25.94 -20.97 4.15
CA ALA A 284 -25.13 -19.76 3.91
C ALA A 284 -23.84 -19.68 4.78
N GLY A 285 -23.75 -20.45 5.86
CA GLY A 285 -22.74 -20.25 6.91
C GLY A 285 -21.37 -20.86 6.64
N LYS A 286 -21.17 -21.64 5.57
CA LYS A 286 -19.84 -22.20 5.23
C LYS A 286 -18.78 -21.10 5.09
N TRP A 287 -19.06 -20.08 4.28
CA TRP A 287 -18.12 -18.98 4.08
C TRP A 287 -17.98 -18.10 5.33
N ALA A 288 -19.03 -18.01 6.16
CA ALA A 288 -18.93 -17.36 7.46
C ALA A 288 -17.99 -18.12 8.41
N ALA A 289 -18.01 -19.47 8.39
CA ALA A 289 -17.06 -20.28 9.12
C ALA A 289 -15.63 -20.12 8.57
N PHE A 290 -15.44 -20.08 7.26
CA PHE A 290 -14.12 -19.82 6.65
C PHE A 290 -13.59 -18.43 7.05
N PHE A 291 -14.46 -17.42 7.02
CA PHE A 291 -14.13 -16.08 7.50
C PHE A 291 -13.72 -16.10 8.98
N ALA A 292 -14.51 -16.74 9.84
CA ALA A 292 -14.20 -16.84 11.28
C ALA A 292 -12.90 -17.59 11.56
N ILE A 293 -12.65 -18.70 10.86
CA ILE A 293 -11.40 -19.48 10.97
C ILE A 293 -10.19 -18.62 10.56
N MET A 294 -10.28 -17.94 9.40
CA MET A 294 -9.19 -17.08 8.93
C MET A 294 -8.97 -15.89 9.84
N LEU A 295 -10.03 -15.26 10.36
CA LEU A 295 -9.94 -14.14 11.29
C LEU A 295 -9.33 -14.56 12.63
N ALA A 296 -9.77 -15.68 13.19
CA ALA A 296 -9.19 -16.23 14.42
C ALA A 296 -7.72 -16.63 14.21
N GLY A 297 -7.42 -17.25 13.07
CA GLY A 297 -6.05 -17.56 12.66
C GLY A 297 -5.19 -16.31 12.61
N LEU A 298 -5.63 -15.27 11.90
CA LEU A 298 -4.88 -14.02 11.77
C LEU A 298 -4.70 -13.28 13.11
N ALA A 299 -5.71 -13.31 13.98
CA ALA A 299 -5.68 -12.61 15.26
C ALA A 299 -4.85 -13.31 16.33
N ALA A 300 -4.74 -14.64 16.28
CA ALA A 300 -4.16 -15.42 17.36
C ALA A 300 -2.94 -16.27 16.95
N LEU A 301 -2.67 -16.42 15.65
CA LEU A 301 -1.66 -17.33 15.12
C LEU A 301 -0.91 -16.77 13.89
N PRO A 302 0.30 -17.27 13.63
CA PRO A 302 1.13 -18.06 14.56
C PRO A 302 1.72 -17.20 15.69
N ALA A 303 2.02 -17.87 16.81
CA ALA A 303 2.65 -17.29 17.98
C ALA A 303 3.81 -18.16 18.44
N HIS A 304 4.85 -17.57 19.02
CA HIS A 304 5.97 -18.30 19.61
C HIS A 304 6.41 -17.66 20.93
N ARG A 305 7.35 -18.30 21.64
CA ARG A 305 7.97 -17.71 22.82
C ARG A 305 9.24 -16.95 22.43
N GLU A 306 9.27 -15.66 22.74
CA GLU A 306 10.45 -14.81 22.66
C GLU A 306 10.73 -14.23 24.05
N LYS A 307 11.96 -14.39 24.57
CA LYS A 307 12.38 -13.84 25.88
C LYS A 307 11.42 -14.15 27.04
N GLY A 308 10.86 -15.36 27.07
CA GLY A 308 9.98 -15.82 28.15
C GLY A 308 8.50 -15.42 28.00
N GLN A 309 8.13 -14.66 26.98
CA GLN A 309 6.76 -14.24 26.72
C GLN A 309 6.24 -14.80 25.41
N TRP A 310 4.94 -15.07 25.33
CA TRP A 310 4.29 -15.38 24.07
C TRP A 310 4.17 -14.11 23.24
N VAL A 311 4.56 -14.18 21.97
CA VAL A 311 4.43 -13.09 21.02
C VAL A 311 3.75 -13.57 19.76
N LEU A 312 2.98 -12.69 19.14
CA LEU A 312 2.36 -12.90 17.84
C LEU A 312 3.37 -12.57 16.74
N LEU A 313 3.41 -13.44 15.74
CA LEU A 313 4.32 -13.33 14.60
C LEU A 313 3.73 -12.49 13.46
N VAL A 314 2.40 -12.42 13.37
CA VAL A 314 1.70 -11.57 12.41
C VAL A 314 1.63 -10.16 13.01
N PRO A 315 2.13 -9.11 12.33
CA PRO A 315 1.89 -7.73 12.75
C PRO A 315 0.41 -7.38 12.68
N HIS A 316 -0.13 -6.71 13.70
CA HIS A 316 -1.56 -6.33 13.75
C HIS A 316 -1.79 -4.99 13.05
N ILE A 317 -1.76 -5.01 11.71
CA ILE A 317 -2.00 -3.84 10.86
C ILE A 317 -2.99 -4.17 9.75
N PHE A 318 -3.77 -3.19 9.27
CA PHE A 318 -4.88 -3.44 8.35
C PHE A 318 -4.47 -4.15 7.05
N ARG A 319 -3.19 -4.04 6.64
CA ARG A 319 -2.69 -4.62 5.40
C ARG A 319 -2.78 -6.14 5.36
N TYR A 320 -2.90 -6.84 6.49
CA TYR A 320 -3.04 -8.30 6.55
C TYR A 320 -4.48 -8.79 6.42
N LEU A 321 -5.47 -7.90 6.60
CA LEU A 321 -6.90 -8.22 6.46
C LEU A 321 -7.36 -8.60 5.02
N PRO A 322 -6.65 -8.35 3.91
CA PRO A 322 -6.94 -8.96 2.60
C PRO A 322 -7.11 -10.49 2.67
N LEU A 323 -6.40 -11.18 3.57
CA LEU A 323 -6.54 -12.63 3.77
C LEU A 323 -7.96 -13.08 4.20
N VAL A 324 -8.72 -12.21 4.88
CA VAL A 324 -10.10 -12.49 5.30
C VAL A 324 -11.15 -11.89 4.36
N SER A 325 -10.74 -11.14 3.35
CA SER A 325 -11.63 -10.32 2.53
C SER A 325 -12.50 -11.14 1.57
N ILE A 326 -11.91 -12.11 0.89
CA ILE A 326 -12.63 -13.05 0.01
C ILE A 326 -13.70 -13.85 0.77
N PRO A 327 -13.39 -14.56 1.88
CA PRO A 327 -14.40 -15.32 2.59
C PRO A 327 -15.47 -14.41 3.23
N LEU A 328 -15.12 -13.20 3.68
CA LEU A 328 -16.10 -12.22 4.14
C LEU A 328 -17.09 -11.82 3.04
N CYS A 329 -16.61 -11.48 1.85
CA CYS A 329 -17.47 -11.11 0.72
C CYS A 329 -18.37 -12.26 0.29
N LEU A 330 -17.85 -13.49 0.26
CA LEU A 330 -18.62 -14.69 -0.06
C LEU A 330 -19.66 -15.00 1.03
N ALA A 331 -19.31 -14.86 2.30
CA ALA A 331 -20.24 -15.05 3.42
C ALA A 331 -21.41 -14.05 3.34
N LEU A 332 -21.10 -12.77 3.11
CA LEU A 332 -22.12 -11.74 2.97
C LEU A 332 -23.02 -12.02 1.76
N ALA A 333 -22.43 -12.36 0.61
CA ALA A 333 -23.18 -12.72 -0.59
C ALA A 333 -24.13 -13.90 -0.38
N ALA A 334 -23.69 -14.92 0.37
CA ALA A 334 -24.50 -16.09 0.69
C ALA A 334 -25.75 -15.72 1.50
N TYR A 335 -25.62 -14.84 2.50
CA TYR A 335 -26.76 -14.40 3.30
C TYR A 335 -27.66 -13.39 2.56
N VAL A 336 -27.10 -12.49 1.76
CA VAL A 336 -27.89 -11.59 0.91
C VAL A 336 -28.72 -12.40 -0.10
N ARG A 337 -28.15 -13.48 -0.67
CA ARG A 337 -28.87 -14.42 -1.52
C ARG A 337 -30.09 -15.03 -0.81
N GLU A 338 -29.96 -15.49 0.43
CA GLU A 338 -31.12 -16.00 1.19
C GLU A 338 -32.22 -14.93 1.35
N GLY A 339 -31.83 -13.66 1.53
CA GLY A 339 -32.75 -12.53 1.52
C GLY A 339 -33.49 -12.36 0.19
N PHE A 340 -32.79 -12.41 -0.94
CA PHE A 340 -33.42 -12.36 -2.27
C PHE A 340 -34.37 -13.52 -2.55
N LEU A 341 -34.02 -14.72 -2.10
CA LEU A 341 -34.86 -15.91 -2.27
C LEU A 341 -36.16 -15.79 -1.49
N ARG A 342 -36.17 -15.05 -0.37
CA ARG A 342 -37.37 -14.79 0.42
C ARG A 342 -38.18 -13.61 -0.10
N HIS A 343 -37.54 -12.47 -0.36
CA HIS A 343 -38.20 -11.24 -0.82
C HIS A 343 -37.32 -10.51 -1.86
N ARG A 344 -37.61 -10.70 -3.15
CA ARG A 344 -36.78 -10.17 -4.24
C ARG A 344 -36.63 -8.65 -4.22
N GLY A 345 -37.71 -7.92 -3.95
CA GLY A 345 -37.71 -6.45 -3.92
C GLY A 345 -36.86 -5.89 -2.77
N VAL A 346 -37.02 -6.44 -1.56
CA VAL A 346 -36.23 -6.04 -0.39
C VAL A 346 -34.76 -6.39 -0.60
N GLY A 347 -34.45 -7.60 -1.09
CA GLY A 347 -33.07 -8.00 -1.40
C GLY A 347 -32.41 -7.08 -2.43
N ALA A 348 -33.15 -6.66 -3.46
CA ALA A 348 -32.65 -5.74 -4.48
C ALA A 348 -32.36 -4.35 -3.89
N ALA A 349 -33.32 -3.77 -3.16
CA ALA A 349 -33.17 -2.47 -2.52
C ALA A 349 -31.99 -2.46 -1.53
N MET A 350 -31.87 -3.49 -0.69
CA MET A 350 -30.75 -3.65 0.24
C MET A 350 -29.42 -3.74 -0.49
N THR A 351 -29.34 -4.50 -1.57
CA THR A 351 -28.09 -4.66 -2.34
C THR A 351 -27.68 -3.35 -3.00
N VAL A 352 -28.61 -2.64 -3.64
CA VAL A 352 -28.32 -1.35 -4.29
C VAL A 352 -27.89 -0.31 -3.25
N GLY A 353 -28.63 -0.19 -2.15
CA GLY A 353 -28.29 0.73 -1.06
C GLY A 353 -26.93 0.40 -0.43
N PHE A 354 -26.65 -0.89 -0.20
CA PHE A 354 -25.39 -1.34 0.38
C PHE A 354 -24.20 -1.11 -0.57
N VAL A 355 -24.35 -1.39 -1.86
CA VAL A 355 -23.31 -1.12 -2.87
C VAL A 355 -23.04 0.39 -2.99
N GLY A 356 -24.09 1.21 -3.05
CA GLY A 356 -23.96 2.67 -3.10
C GLY A 356 -23.24 3.23 -1.86
N LEU A 357 -23.65 2.78 -0.67
CA LEU A 357 -22.98 3.14 0.59
C LEU A 357 -21.52 2.69 0.61
N SER A 358 -21.23 1.49 0.12
CA SER A 358 -19.86 0.95 0.09
C SER A 358 -18.94 1.75 -0.82
N ILE A 359 -19.43 2.27 -1.95
CA ILE A 359 -18.66 3.20 -2.80
C ILE A 359 -18.28 4.48 -2.02
N VAL A 360 -19.24 5.06 -1.28
CA VAL A 360 -18.95 6.22 -0.42
C VAL A 360 -17.92 5.87 0.65
N GLN A 361 -18.02 4.68 1.26
CA GLN A 361 -17.04 4.20 2.24
C GLN A 361 -15.65 3.99 1.62
N CYS A 362 -15.54 3.52 0.38
CA CYS A 362 -14.27 3.44 -0.35
C CYS A 362 -13.62 4.82 -0.51
N VAL A 363 -14.40 5.83 -0.91
CA VAL A 363 -13.91 7.21 -1.05
C VAL A 363 -13.43 7.74 0.29
N ALA A 364 -14.25 7.60 1.35
CA ALA A 364 -13.92 8.10 2.68
C ALA A 364 -12.67 7.41 3.26
N LEU A 365 -12.56 6.09 3.12
CA LEU A 365 -11.44 5.31 3.65
C LEU A 365 -10.12 5.60 2.92
N THR A 366 -10.16 5.86 1.61
CA THR A 366 -8.97 6.16 0.81
C THR A 366 -8.56 7.63 0.84
N ALA A 367 -9.44 8.53 1.27
CA ALA A 367 -9.17 9.97 1.29
C ALA A 367 -7.88 10.37 2.03
N PRO A 368 -7.58 9.85 3.25
CA PRO A 368 -6.38 10.22 3.98
C PRO A 368 -5.08 9.92 3.21
N THR A 369 -4.97 8.72 2.63
CA THR A 369 -3.76 8.31 1.89
C THR A 369 -3.67 9.01 0.55
N ARG A 370 -4.79 9.21 -0.16
CA ARG A 370 -4.81 9.96 -1.43
C ARG A 370 -4.43 11.42 -1.25
N ASP A 371 -4.91 12.05 -0.19
CA ASP A 371 -4.58 13.43 0.17
C ASP A 371 -3.10 13.55 0.55
N ALA A 372 -2.66 12.78 1.55
CA ALA A 372 -1.30 12.86 2.06
C ALA A 372 -0.25 12.55 0.98
N PHE A 373 -0.44 11.45 0.26
CA PHE A 373 0.51 11.02 -0.78
C PHE A 373 0.41 11.90 -2.03
N GLY A 374 -0.78 12.41 -2.33
CA GLY A 374 -1.00 13.39 -3.39
C GLY A 374 -0.25 14.69 -3.16
N GLU A 375 -0.26 15.21 -1.93
CA GLU A 375 0.48 16.41 -1.53
C GLU A 375 1.99 16.22 -1.72
N GLN A 376 2.55 15.12 -1.22
CA GLN A 376 3.97 14.81 -1.40
C GLN A 376 4.36 14.72 -2.89
N ARG A 377 3.51 14.10 -3.74
CA ARG A 377 3.75 14.06 -5.19
C ARG A 377 3.80 15.46 -5.82
N ARG A 378 2.90 16.36 -5.42
CA ARG A 378 2.89 17.75 -5.91
C ARG A 378 4.14 18.51 -5.48
N ALA A 379 4.60 18.33 -4.25
CA ALA A 379 5.83 18.92 -3.76
C ALA A 379 7.07 18.40 -4.51
N ILE A 380 7.19 17.08 -4.71
CA ILE A 380 8.27 16.49 -5.51
C ILE A 380 8.26 17.00 -6.95
N ALA A 381 7.09 17.23 -7.54
CA ALA A 381 7.00 17.77 -8.90
C ALA A 381 7.63 19.17 -9.01
N VAL A 382 7.47 20.03 -8.00
CA VAL A 382 8.11 21.36 -7.94
C VAL A 382 9.62 21.25 -7.70
N LEU A 383 10.05 20.30 -6.86
CA LEU A 383 11.48 20.09 -6.60
C LEU A 383 12.28 19.66 -7.84
N ARG A 384 11.61 19.23 -8.92
CA ARG A 384 12.29 18.93 -10.20
C ARG A 384 12.91 20.17 -10.85
N ASP A 385 12.41 21.36 -10.52
CA ASP A 385 12.94 22.63 -11.02
C ASP A 385 14.21 23.07 -10.27
N PHE A 386 14.56 22.38 -9.17
CA PHE A 386 15.73 22.66 -8.32
C PHE A 386 16.63 21.41 -8.18
N PRO A 387 17.14 20.81 -9.28
CA PRO A 387 17.80 19.51 -9.25
C PRO A 387 19.13 19.49 -8.50
N GLU A 388 19.78 20.65 -8.35
CA GLU A 388 21.10 20.79 -7.73
C GLU A 388 21.03 21.29 -6.27
N GLU A 389 19.89 21.77 -5.78
CA GLU A 389 19.82 22.30 -4.43
C GLU A 389 19.67 21.19 -3.38
N PRO A 390 20.37 21.25 -2.23
CA PRO A 390 20.15 20.31 -1.15
C PRO A 390 18.74 20.48 -0.58
N VAL A 391 18.08 19.36 -0.23
CA VAL A 391 16.69 19.37 0.25
C VAL A 391 16.67 18.94 1.71
N SER A 392 16.27 19.85 2.60
CA SER A 392 16.04 19.58 4.01
C SER A 392 14.56 19.25 4.27
N CYS A 393 14.25 18.06 4.78
CA CYS A 393 12.85 17.60 4.94
C CYS A 393 12.72 16.54 6.05
N ASP A 394 11.49 16.14 6.41
CA ASP A 394 11.27 15.00 7.31
C ASP A 394 11.55 13.63 6.67
N ASP A 395 11.61 12.60 7.51
CA ASP A 395 11.87 11.22 7.08
C ASP A 395 10.91 10.75 5.98
N PHE A 396 9.59 10.98 6.16
CA PHE A 396 8.57 10.43 5.27
C PHE A 396 8.65 11.05 3.88
N PHE A 397 8.85 12.37 3.81
CA PHE A 397 9.08 13.04 2.54
C PHE A 397 10.39 12.59 1.89
N SER A 398 11.46 12.48 2.68
CA SER A 398 12.79 12.09 2.19
C SER A 398 12.76 10.75 1.47
N PHE A 399 12.05 9.74 2.01
CA PHE A 399 12.00 8.42 1.41
C PHE A 399 11.33 8.41 0.04
N ARG A 400 10.20 9.12 -0.11
CA ARG A 400 9.53 9.25 -1.40
C ARG A 400 10.42 10.00 -2.38
N PHE A 401 11.00 11.12 -1.94
CA PHE A 401 11.88 11.93 -2.79
C PHE A 401 13.07 11.11 -3.28
N MET A 402 13.78 10.39 -2.40
CA MET A 402 14.89 9.51 -2.78
C MET A 402 14.48 8.36 -3.71
N SER A 403 13.24 7.86 -3.61
CA SER A 403 12.76 6.75 -4.44
C SER A 403 12.41 7.19 -5.88
N PHE A 404 11.98 8.44 -6.06
CA PHE A 404 11.42 8.90 -7.35
C PHE A 404 12.07 10.18 -7.94
N ALA A 405 13.02 10.80 -7.24
CA ALA A 405 13.85 11.86 -7.82
C ALA A 405 14.89 11.22 -8.76
N GLY A 406 14.75 11.50 -10.05
CA GLY A 406 15.43 10.80 -11.15
C GLY A 406 16.95 10.97 -11.28
N SER A 407 17.65 11.51 -10.29
CA SER A 407 19.11 11.57 -10.29
C SER A 407 19.68 11.01 -8.98
N SER A 408 20.71 10.16 -9.10
CA SER A 408 21.52 9.67 -7.98
C SER A 408 22.21 10.82 -7.21
N GLN A 409 22.22 12.04 -7.75
CA GLN A 409 22.70 13.25 -7.08
C GLN A 409 21.66 13.83 -6.10
N GLY A 410 20.36 13.81 -6.43
CA GLY A 410 19.30 14.34 -5.56
C GLY A 410 19.22 13.61 -4.21
N ALA A 411 19.40 12.27 -4.20
CA ALA A 411 19.41 11.48 -2.97
C ALA A 411 20.65 11.74 -2.07
N ARG A 412 21.78 12.17 -2.64
CA ARG A 412 23.01 12.47 -1.88
C ARG A 412 22.97 13.82 -1.16
N ARG A 413 22.00 14.68 -1.49
CA ARG A 413 21.87 16.04 -0.95
C ARG A 413 20.64 16.22 -0.05
N VAL A 414 19.96 15.13 0.32
CA VAL A 414 18.84 15.19 1.28
C VAL A 414 19.37 15.27 2.71
N ARG A 415 18.92 16.29 3.45
CA ARG A 415 19.21 16.49 4.87
C ARG A 415 17.94 16.22 5.68
N VAL A 416 17.93 15.17 6.49
CA VAL A 416 16.73 14.83 7.25
C VAL A 416 16.64 15.69 8.52
N VAL A 417 15.53 16.42 8.66
CA VAL A 417 15.18 17.16 9.88
C VAL A 417 14.38 16.23 10.79
N ARG A 418 15.10 15.48 11.63
CA ARG A 418 14.51 14.51 12.57
C ARG A 418 14.63 14.98 14.02
N ALA A 419 13.53 15.46 14.58
CA ALA A 419 13.43 15.76 16.01
C ALA A 419 11.97 15.70 16.48
N GLU A 420 11.71 14.85 17.48
CA GLU A 420 10.41 14.83 18.18
C GLU A 420 10.24 15.99 19.16
N ASP A 421 11.36 16.53 19.65
CA ASP A 421 11.41 17.66 20.56
C ASP A 421 11.34 18.99 19.77
N PRO A 422 10.38 19.88 20.08
CA PRO A 422 10.23 21.15 19.39
C PRO A 422 11.48 22.04 19.45
N VAL A 423 12.20 22.07 20.57
CA VAL A 423 13.38 22.94 20.75
C VAL A 423 14.52 22.47 19.85
N ARG A 424 14.80 21.17 19.87
CA ARG A 424 15.79 20.56 18.97
C ARG A 424 15.42 20.75 17.50
N ARG A 425 14.13 20.64 17.14
CA ARG A 425 13.67 20.88 15.78
C ARG A 425 13.90 22.33 15.33
N GLN A 426 13.62 23.31 16.21
CA GLN A 426 13.93 24.72 15.93
C GLN A 426 15.42 24.96 15.74
N ALA A 427 16.27 24.34 16.56
CA ALA A 427 17.72 24.41 16.41
C ALA A 427 18.18 23.83 15.06
N LEU A 428 17.58 22.71 14.61
CA LEU A 428 17.85 22.14 13.29
C LEU A 428 17.45 23.08 12.16
N PHE A 429 16.27 23.72 12.23
CA PHE A 429 15.89 24.72 11.22
C PHE A 429 16.81 25.93 11.21
N ALA A 430 17.18 26.47 12.37
CA ALA A 430 18.09 27.61 12.48
C ALA A 430 19.48 27.35 11.87
N ALA A 431 19.91 26.08 11.87
CA ALA A 431 21.18 25.64 11.30
C ALA A 431 21.17 25.55 9.76
N ILE A 432 20.01 25.58 9.10
CA ILE A 432 19.92 25.53 7.64
C ILE A 432 20.22 26.91 7.06
N LYS A 433 21.26 27.00 6.22
CA LYS A 433 21.74 28.26 5.62
C LYS A 433 21.62 28.30 4.09
N ASP A 434 21.36 27.17 3.47
CA ASP A 434 21.39 26.96 2.03
C ASP A 434 20.40 25.87 1.57
N GLY A 435 19.86 26.02 0.37
CA GLY A 435 19.06 25.02 -0.35
C GLY A 435 17.56 25.10 -0.08
N ILE A 436 16.85 24.01 -0.36
CA ILE A 436 15.40 23.91 -0.21
C ILE A 436 15.04 23.33 1.14
N VAL A 437 14.05 23.92 1.83
CA VAL A 437 13.47 23.36 3.05
C VAL A 437 12.01 23.01 2.80
N VAL A 438 11.64 21.78 3.10
CA VAL A 438 10.26 21.29 3.09
C VAL A 438 9.76 21.27 4.53
N THR A 439 8.73 22.05 4.82
CA THR A 439 8.14 22.16 6.15
C THR A 439 6.65 21.83 6.16
N GLY A 440 6.14 21.40 7.31
CA GLY A 440 4.73 21.08 7.49
C GLY A 440 4.29 19.89 6.63
N GLY A 441 3.03 19.90 6.24
CA GLY A 441 2.45 18.87 5.39
C GLY A 441 1.97 17.64 6.15
N SER A 442 1.53 16.67 5.37
CA SER A 442 0.98 15.43 5.87
C SER A 442 2.05 14.43 6.33
N TRP A 443 1.80 13.76 7.47
CA TRP A 443 2.53 12.53 7.81
C TRP A 443 1.82 11.31 7.25
N LEU A 444 2.52 10.16 7.26
CA LEU A 444 1.96 8.87 6.91
C LEU A 444 0.65 8.61 7.69
N PRO A 445 -0.51 8.53 7.02
CA PRO A 445 -1.74 8.16 7.69
C PRO A 445 -1.59 6.77 8.34
N TRP A 446 -2.22 6.57 9.50
CA TRP A 446 -2.30 5.30 10.25
C TRP A 446 -1.05 4.88 11.04
N TYR A 447 0.15 5.16 10.55
CA TYR A 447 1.40 4.67 11.16
C TYR A 447 2.46 5.77 11.37
N GLY A 448 2.24 6.97 10.84
CA GLY A 448 3.20 8.05 10.94
C GLY A 448 3.31 8.60 12.35
N CYS A 449 4.51 9.03 12.71
CA CYS A 449 4.78 9.76 13.93
C CYS A 449 4.37 11.24 13.76
N PRO A 450 3.33 11.73 14.46
CA PRO A 450 2.87 13.12 14.31
C PRO A 450 3.91 14.15 14.74
N ARG A 451 4.82 13.76 15.64
CA ARG A 451 5.90 14.62 16.15
C ARG A 451 7.12 14.65 15.24
N CYS A 452 7.21 13.75 14.28
CA CYS A 452 8.38 13.58 13.43
C CYS A 452 8.29 14.39 12.13
N THR A 453 7.20 15.13 11.90
CA THR A 453 7.10 16.04 10.76
C THR A 453 7.93 17.30 10.98
N ALA A 454 8.43 17.85 9.88
CA ALA A 454 9.19 19.09 9.84
C ALA A 454 8.26 20.32 9.99
N ASN A 455 7.39 20.34 10.99
CA ASN A 455 6.51 21.47 11.29
C ASN A 455 7.30 22.65 11.86
N LEU A 456 6.97 23.86 11.44
CA LEU A 456 7.59 25.10 11.93
C LEU A 456 7.21 25.35 13.40
N GLY A 457 5.96 25.12 13.77
CA GLY A 457 5.44 25.42 15.10
C GLY A 457 5.72 26.88 15.48
N ALA A 458 6.46 27.09 16.57
CA ALA A 458 6.87 28.41 17.02
C ALA A 458 8.16 28.95 16.39
N PHE A 459 8.73 28.26 15.39
CA PHE A 459 9.93 28.74 14.69
C PHE A 459 9.61 30.00 13.89
N HIS A 460 10.36 31.08 14.12
CA HIS A 460 10.24 32.30 13.33
C HIS A 460 11.11 32.19 12.09
N VAL A 461 10.48 32.12 10.91
CA VAL A 461 11.16 31.96 9.62
C VAL A 461 12.00 33.22 9.34
N PRO A 462 13.33 33.11 9.16
CA PRO A 462 14.19 34.26 8.87
C PRO A 462 13.92 34.86 7.48
N ALA A 463 14.31 36.13 7.27
CA ALA A 463 14.22 36.78 5.97
C ALA A 463 15.05 36.10 4.85
N THR A 464 16.03 35.26 5.21
CA THR A 464 16.82 34.47 4.27
C THR A 464 16.06 33.30 3.65
N TRP A 465 14.83 33.03 4.10
CA TRP A 465 13.96 31.99 3.58
C TRP A 465 12.87 32.63 2.71
N ALA A 466 12.91 32.37 1.41
CA ALA A 466 11.87 32.79 0.47
C ALA A 466 10.89 31.65 0.23
N LEU A 467 9.59 31.91 0.40
CA LEU A 467 8.55 30.92 0.10
C LEU A 467 8.50 30.68 -1.42
N ILE A 468 8.76 29.46 -1.86
CA ILE A 468 8.57 29.04 -3.25
C ILE A 468 7.10 28.71 -3.49
N ARG A 469 6.55 27.88 -2.62
CA ARG A 469 5.17 27.39 -2.76
C ARG A 469 4.60 26.90 -1.44
N GLU A 470 3.34 27.25 -1.21
CA GLU A 470 2.48 26.63 -0.22
C GLU A 470 1.51 25.67 -0.93
N PHE A 471 1.30 24.49 -0.36
CA PHE A 471 0.31 23.54 -0.83
C PHE A 471 -0.90 23.59 0.09
N ASP A 472 -2.00 24.12 -0.46
CA ASP A 472 -3.27 24.16 0.27
C ASP A 472 -3.80 22.75 0.54
N GLY A 473 -4.23 22.53 1.77
CA GLY A 473 -4.85 21.30 2.21
C GLY A 473 -5.55 21.51 3.56
N PRO A 474 -6.70 20.87 3.82
CA PRO A 474 -7.36 20.98 5.11
C PRO A 474 -6.43 20.48 6.22
N LEU A 475 -6.41 21.18 7.35
CA LEU A 475 -5.77 20.67 8.56
C LEU A 475 -6.57 19.46 9.06
N THR A 476 -5.87 18.37 9.32
CA THR A 476 -6.47 17.07 9.65
C THR A 476 -5.69 16.41 10.77
N GLY A 477 -6.20 15.28 11.26
CA GLY A 477 -5.45 14.42 12.19
C GLY A 477 -4.18 13.80 11.59
N TYR A 478 -3.83 14.09 10.32
CA TYR A 478 -2.56 13.74 9.69
C TYR A 478 -1.84 14.92 9.03
N ARG A 479 -2.30 16.16 9.24
CA ARG A 479 -1.70 17.41 8.72
C ARG A 479 -1.90 18.52 9.75
N ALA A 480 -0.84 18.91 10.44
CA ALA A 480 -0.88 19.94 11.48
C ALA A 480 -0.62 21.35 10.92
N GLU A 481 0.16 21.44 9.85
CA GLU A 481 0.47 22.68 9.13
C GLU A 481 0.42 22.40 7.62
N PRO A 482 0.12 23.41 6.78
CA PRO A 482 0.26 23.28 5.32
C PRO A 482 1.67 22.90 4.91
N GLN A 483 1.82 22.10 3.85
CA GLN A 483 3.14 21.82 3.31
C GLN A 483 3.68 23.06 2.59
N ARG A 484 4.93 23.43 2.88
CA ARG A 484 5.60 24.58 2.28
C ARG A 484 6.98 24.21 1.79
N LEU A 485 7.37 24.82 0.67
CA LEU A 485 8.72 24.77 0.11
C LEU A 485 9.34 26.15 0.23
N TRP A 486 10.50 26.21 0.86
CA TRP A 486 11.27 27.43 1.07
C TRP A 486 12.60 27.31 0.36
N ARG A 487 13.04 28.36 -0.35
CA ARG A 487 14.43 28.51 -0.80
C ARG A 487 15.18 29.28 0.27
N VAL A 488 16.29 28.72 0.74
CA VAL A 488 17.17 29.36 1.72
C VAL A 488 18.44 29.77 1.01
N SER A 489 18.67 31.08 0.93
CA SER A 489 19.88 31.63 0.32
C SER A 489 20.24 32.93 1.03
N ALA A 490 21.35 32.90 1.77
CA ALA A 490 21.91 34.11 2.37
C ALA A 490 22.28 35.13 1.29
N ALA A 491 22.82 34.65 0.17
CA ALA A 491 23.15 35.46 -0.99
C ALA A 491 21.91 36.10 -1.64
N ALA A 492 20.77 35.41 -1.69
CA ALA A 492 19.52 35.99 -2.19
C ALA A 492 19.01 37.13 -1.31
N ALA A 493 19.09 36.99 0.01
CA ALA A 493 18.69 38.05 0.93
C ALA A 493 19.61 39.27 0.84
N GLU A 494 20.92 39.04 0.71
CA GLU A 494 21.90 40.10 0.49
C GLU A 494 21.70 40.78 -0.87
N ALA A 495 21.49 40.00 -1.94
CA ALA A 495 21.18 40.50 -3.28
C ALA A 495 19.94 41.39 -3.26
N GLN A 496 18.86 40.95 -2.59
CA GLN A 496 17.63 41.73 -2.49
C GLN A 496 17.85 43.04 -1.73
N ALA A 497 18.55 43.02 -0.59
CA ALA A 497 18.88 44.23 0.16
C ALA A 497 19.70 45.22 -0.69
N LEU A 498 20.71 44.73 -1.41
CA LEU A 498 21.55 45.55 -2.31
C LEU A 498 20.78 46.12 -3.50
N LEU A 499 19.75 45.41 -3.97
CA LEU A 499 18.85 45.84 -5.04
C LEU A 499 17.83 46.87 -4.55
N ASP A 500 17.32 46.74 -3.32
CA ASP A 500 16.37 47.67 -2.72
C ASP A 500 17.02 49.03 -2.41
N GLU A 501 18.30 49.02 -2.04
CA GLU A 501 19.13 50.24 -1.91
C GLU A 501 19.34 50.98 -3.24
N ARG A 502 19.11 50.30 -4.39
CA ARG A 502 19.38 50.81 -5.74
C ARG A 502 18.16 50.67 -6.64
N PRO A 503 17.13 51.53 -6.49
CA PRO A 503 15.87 51.38 -7.22
C PRO A 503 16.00 51.61 -8.74
N ALA A 504 17.00 52.37 -9.20
CA ALA A 504 17.18 52.69 -10.61
C ALA A 504 17.73 51.49 -11.43
N PRO A 505 17.14 51.16 -12.60
CA PRO A 505 17.58 50.02 -13.42
C PRO A 505 19.06 50.03 -13.79
N ALA A 506 19.61 51.21 -14.12
CA ALA A 506 21.04 51.36 -14.41
C ALA A 506 21.94 51.06 -13.20
N ALA A 507 21.50 51.44 -11.99
CA ALA A 507 22.24 51.18 -10.76
C ALA A 507 22.22 49.68 -10.37
N LYS A 508 21.14 48.97 -10.69
CA LYS A 508 21.05 47.51 -10.49
C LYS A 508 21.98 46.74 -11.45
N ARG A 509 22.08 47.17 -12.71
CA ARG A 509 23.03 46.59 -13.68
C ARG A 509 24.48 46.85 -13.27
N GLU A 510 24.78 48.05 -12.76
CA GLU A 510 26.12 48.39 -12.28
C GLU A 510 26.51 47.61 -11.01
N LEU A 511 25.53 47.35 -10.13
CA LEU A 511 25.71 46.45 -8.99
C LEU A 511 26.12 45.04 -9.45
N LEU A 512 25.43 44.47 -10.44
CA LEU A 512 25.78 43.15 -10.98
C LEU A 512 27.22 43.13 -11.51
N ARG A 513 27.62 44.14 -12.31
CA ARG A 513 29.01 44.25 -12.80
C ARG A 513 30.01 44.32 -11.67
N THR A 514 29.74 45.16 -10.67
CA THR A 514 30.61 45.33 -9.50
C THR A 514 30.78 44.02 -8.73
N LEU A 515 29.72 43.24 -8.56
CA LEU A 515 29.76 41.95 -7.87
C LEU A 515 30.57 40.92 -8.67
N VAL A 516 30.40 40.86 -9.99
CA VAL A 516 31.19 39.99 -10.88
C VAL A 516 32.67 40.38 -10.87
N GLU A 517 32.99 41.68 -10.93
CA GLU A 517 34.38 42.17 -10.86
C GLU A 517 35.05 41.83 -9.52
N ARG A 518 34.27 41.84 -8.43
CA ARG A 518 34.73 41.44 -7.08
C ARG A 518 34.78 39.92 -6.89
N ARG A 519 34.34 39.14 -7.88
CA ARG A 519 34.20 37.67 -7.80
C ARG A 519 33.27 37.22 -6.66
N ASP A 520 32.26 38.01 -6.36
CA ASP A 520 31.17 37.58 -5.50
C ASP A 520 30.11 36.84 -6.32
N ASP A 521 30.52 35.70 -6.85
CA ASP A 521 29.78 34.97 -7.89
C ASP A 521 28.39 34.53 -7.42
N THR A 522 28.21 34.32 -6.11
CA THR A 522 26.95 33.81 -5.53
C THR A 522 25.91 34.91 -5.41
N VAL A 523 26.30 36.09 -4.88
CA VAL A 523 25.41 37.25 -4.81
C VAL A 523 25.17 37.83 -6.21
N ALA A 524 26.20 37.83 -7.07
CA ALA A 524 26.06 38.22 -8.47
C ALA A 524 25.02 37.36 -9.21
N ALA A 525 25.04 36.04 -9.04
CA ALA A 525 24.07 35.15 -9.66
C ALA A 525 22.62 35.46 -9.22
N GLU A 526 22.40 35.66 -7.92
CA GLU A 526 21.07 36.01 -7.38
C GLU A 526 20.58 37.38 -7.86
N VAL A 527 21.48 38.38 -7.92
CA VAL A 527 21.18 39.70 -8.51
C VAL A 527 20.84 39.56 -10.01
N GLY A 528 21.58 38.75 -10.75
CA GLY A 528 21.34 38.47 -12.16
C GLY A 528 19.98 37.80 -12.40
N GLU A 529 19.65 36.77 -11.61
CA GLU A 529 18.34 36.09 -11.67
C GLU A 529 17.18 37.06 -11.35
N ALA A 530 17.33 37.91 -10.34
CA ALA A 530 16.34 38.93 -10.00
C ALA A 530 16.14 39.92 -11.15
N LEU A 531 17.22 40.41 -11.76
CA LEU A 531 17.15 41.32 -12.90
C LEU A 531 16.50 40.69 -14.13
N LEU A 532 16.81 39.43 -14.42
CA LEU A 532 16.21 38.70 -15.55
C LEU A 532 14.70 38.47 -15.38
N ARG A 533 14.26 38.24 -14.14
CA ARG A 533 12.86 38.04 -13.79
C ARG A 533 12.03 39.30 -14.04
N ASP A 534 12.57 40.45 -13.64
CA ASP A 534 11.89 41.74 -13.70
C ASP A 534 12.06 42.46 -15.05
N ALA A 535 13.00 42.01 -15.89
CA ALA A 535 13.31 42.64 -17.17
C ALA A 535 12.21 42.41 -18.24
N PRO A 536 11.85 43.44 -19.03
CA PRO A 536 11.04 43.31 -20.23
C PRO A 536 11.67 42.35 -21.24
N ALA A 537 10.85 41.64 -22.03
CA ALA A 537 11.30 40.63 -22.98
C ALA A 537 12.38 41.13 -23.98
N ALA A 538 12.36 42.41 -24.33
CA ALA A 538 13.33 43.05 -25.22
C ALA A 538 14.74 43.21 -24.60
N GLU A 539 14.85 43.24 -23.26
CA GLU A 539 16.11 43.50 -22.54
C GLU A 539 16.78 42.23 -22.03
N ARG A 540 16.05 41.10 -21.98
CA ARG A 540 16.57 39.82 -21.49
C ARG A 540 17.78 39.32 -22.29
N GLY A 541 17.81 39.56 -23.60
CA GLY A 541 18.92 39.13 -24.46
C GLY A 541 20.24 39.87 -24.23
N GLU A 542 20.20 41.04 -23.60
CA GLU A 542 21.38 41.79 -23.15
C GLU A 542 21.81 41.35 -21.75
N LEU A 543 20.87 41.13 -20.83
CA LEU A 543 21.14 40.68 -19.46
C LEU A 543 21.64 39.23 -19.35
N VAL A 544 21.33 38.37 -20.32
CA VAL A 544 21.83 36.99 -20.40
C VAL A 544 23.28 36.93 -20.90
N ARG A 545 23.74 37.95 -21.64
CA ARG A 545 25.14 38.05 -22.10
C ARG A 545 26.00 38.66 -21.01
#